data_AF-A0A345VE45-F1
#
_entry.id   AF-A0A345VE45-F1
#
_cell.length_a   1.000
_cell.length_b   1.000
_cell.length_c   1.000
_cell.angle_alpha   90.00
_cell.angle_beta   90.00
_cell.angle_gamma   90.00
#
_symmetry.space_group_name_H-M   'P 1'
#
loop_
_entity.id
_entity.type
_entity.pdbx_description
1 polymer ?
#
loop_
_entity_poly.entity_id
_entity_poly.type
_entity_poly.pdbx_seq_one_letter_code
_entity_poly.pdbx_strand_id
1 'polypeptide(L)'
;MTMAEEDTPVLDALADITAVSIERSTLEPRELMLARIAALAAVDAPPASYLLNAGTASEVGVTLEDVQGILIAVAPIVGTPRIVAASGNLAQALGFALAVVEAELEAELGEEAEG
;
A
#
# COMPACT_ATOMS: atom_id res chain seq x y z
N MET A 1 23.85 2.17 -24.58
CA MET A 1 24.12 2.37 -23.16
C MET A 1 22.77 2.33 -22.49
N THR A 2 22.36 1.16 -22.02
CA THR A 2 21.10 1.02 -21.28
C THR A 2 21.48 0.31 -20.00
N MET A 3 21.25 1.02 -18.90
CA MET A 3 21.42 0.58 -17.54
C MET A 3 20.73 -0.78 -17.37
N ALA A 4 21.37 -1.67 -16.63
CA ALA A 4 20.90 -3.02 -16.35
C ALA A 4 19.38 -3.05 -16.10
N GLU A 5 18.66 -3.94 -16.79
CA GLU A 5 17.46 -4.53 -16.23
C GLU A 5 17.89 -5.10 -14.87
N GLU A 6 17.56 -4.40 -13.78
CA GLU A 6 17.66 -5.00 -12.47
C GLU A 6 16.67 -6.16 -12.47
N ASP A 7 17.19 -7.39 -12.56
CA ASP A 7 16.40 -8.61 -12.46
C ASP A 7 15.67 -8.62 -11.11
N THR A 8 14.38 -8.25 -11.11
CA THR A 8 13.50 -8.35 -9.94
C THR A 8 12.45 -9.42 -10.14
N PRO A 9 12.83 -10.69 -10.42
CA PRO A 9 11.90 -11.73 -10.88
C PRO A 9 10.75 -11.99 -9.89
N VAL A 10 10.97 -11.73 -8.60
CA VAL A 10 9.92 -11.81 -7.58
C VAL A 10 8.91 -10.68 -7.72
N LEU A 11 9.36 -9.43 -7.90
CA LEU A 11 8.48 -8.28 -8.09
C LEU A 11 7.75 -8.36 -9.42
N ASP A 12 8.43 -8.79 -10.48
CA ASP A 12 7.82 -9.00 -11.81
C ASP A 12 6.69 -10.01 -11.74
N ALA A 13 6.92 -11.17 -11.12
CA ALA A 13 5.88 -12.19 -10.94
C ALA A 13 4.69 -11.66 -10.11
N LEU A 14 4.95 -10.85 -9.08
CA LEU A 14 3.90 -10.24 -8.26
C LEU A 14 3.13 -9.17 -9.04
N ALA A 15 3.80 -8.39 -9.88
CA ALA A 15 3.17 -7.41 -10.76
C ALA A 15 2.26 -8.10 -11.78
N ASP A 16 2.71 -9.19 -12.40
CA ASP A 16 1.93 -9.98 -13.34
C ASP A 16 0.65 -10.53 -12.69
N ILE A 17 0.78 -11.15 -11.51
CA ILE A 17 -0.38 -11.68 -10.76
C ILE A 17 -1.35 -10.55 -10.37
N THR A 18 -0.82 -9.39 -9.99
CA THR A 18 -1.61 -8.21 -9.62
C THR A 18 -2.36 -7.65 -10.84
N ALA A 19 -1.70 -7.56 -12.00
CA ALA A 19 -2.29 -7.10 -13.24
C ALA A 19 -3.43 -8.02 -13.70
N VAL A 20 -3.19 -9.34 -13.70
CA VAL A 20 -4.23 -10.35 -14.01
C VAL A 20 -5.42 -10.23 -13.06
N SER A 21 -5.17 -9.99 -11.77
CA SER A 21 -6.25 -9.78 -10.79
C SER A 21 -7.08 -8.53 -11.09
N ILE A 22 -6.46 -7.43 -11.52
CA ILE A 22 -7.18 -6.19 -11.87
C ILE A 22 -8.01 -6.40 -13.13
N GLU A 23 -7.40 -6.97 -14.18
CA GLU A 23 -8.04 -7.19 -15.49
C GLU A 23 -9.27 -8.11 -15.39
N ARG A 24 -9.20 -9.16 -14.56
CA ARG A 24 -10.26 -10.17 -14.45
C ARG A 24 -11.31 -9.87 -13.39
N SER A 25 -11.05 -8.92 -12.49
CA SER A 25 -12.01 -8.55 -11.45
C SER A 25 -13.21 -7.85 -12.08
N THR A 26 -14.41 -8.15 -11.60
CA THR A 26 -15.65 -7.43 -11.97
C THR A 26 -16.02 -6.34 -10.97
N LEU A 27 -15.21 -6.15 -9.91
CA LEU A 27 -15.41 -5.09 -8.93
C LEU A 27 -14.92 -3.75 -9.47
N GLU A 28 -15.59 -2.68 -9.06
CA GLU A 28 -15.10 -1.33 -9.36
C GLU A 28 -13.73 -1.12 -8.70
N PRO A 29 -12.81 -0.30 -9.28
CA PRO A 29 -11.44 -0.16 -8.79
C PRO A 29 -11.34 0.16 -7.29
N ARG A 30 -12.22 1.02 -6.81
CA ARG A 30 -12.31 1.38 -5.38
C ARG A 30 -12.71 0.19 -4.50
N GLU A 31 -13.67 -0.61 -4.94
CA GLU A 31 -14.15 -1.80 -4.22
C GLU A 31 -13.07 -2.89 -4.17
N LEU A 32 -12.38 -3.10 -5.30
CA LEU A 32 -11.24 -4.01 -5.38
C LEU A 32 -10.15 -3.61 -4.39
N MET A 33 -9.84 -2.32 -4.28
CA MET A 33 -8.84 -1.84 -3.33
C MET A 33 -9.26 -2.05 -1.88
N LEU A 34 -10.49 -1.74 -1.51
CA LEU A 34 -11.00 -2.01 -0.16
C LEU A 34 -10.93 -3.51 0.18
N ALA A 35 -11.25 -4.38 -0.77
CA ALA A 35 -11.10 -5.83 -0.60
C ALA A 35 -9.63 -6.25 -0.39
N ARG A 36 -8.69 -5.63 -1.10
CA ARG A 36 -7.25 -5.88 -0.88
C ARG A 36 -6.80 -5.45 0.52
N ILE A 37 -7.20 -4.26 0.97
CA ILE A 37 -6.88 -3.77 2.32
C ILE A 37 -7.46 -4.70 3.40
N ALA A 38 -8.71 -5.14 3.23
CA ALA A 38 -9.33 -6.14 4.11
C ALA A 38 -8.55 -7.45 4.15
N ALA A 39 -8.09 -7.94 3.00
CA ALA A 39 -7.30 -9.15 2.90
C ALA A 39 -5.94 -9.01 3.60
N LEU A 40 -5.24 -7.88 3.42
CA LEU A 40 -3.98 -7.58 4.11
C LEU A 40 -4.15 -7.62 5.64
N ALA A 41 -5.24 -7.04 6.15
CA ALA A 41 -5.56 -7.09 7.58
C ALA A 41 -5.85 -8.53 8.05
N ALA A 42 -6.58 -9.31 7.25
CA ALA A 42 -6.93 -10.69 7.57
C ALA A 42 -5.69 -11.61 7.63
N VAL A 43 -4.73 -11.43 6.72
CA VAL A 43 -3.51 -12.24 6.65
C VAL A 43 -2.35 -11.71 7.51
N ASP A 44 -2.57 -10.61 8.24
CA ASP A 44 -1.54 -9.96 9.07
C ASP A 44 -0.30 -9.58 8.26
N ALA A 45 -0.56 -8.90 7.13
CA ALA A 45 0.49 -8.49 6.23
C ALA A 45 1.46 -7.49 6.89
N PRO A 46 2.75 -7.49 6.50
CA PRO A 46 3.71 -6.52 7.01
C PRO A 46 3.42 -5.09 6.49
N PRO A 47 3.95 -4.05 7.14
CA PRO A 47 3.76 -2.64 6.74
C PRO A 47 4.06 -2.35 5.26
N ALA A 48 5.12 -2.96 4.72
CA ALA A 48 5.50 -2.79 3.32
C ALA A 48 4.38 -3.21 2.33
N SER A 49 3.57 -4.22 2.68
CA SER A 49 2.46 -4.64 1.82
C SER A 49 1.33 -3.61 1.75
N TYR A 50 1.12 -2.83 2.81
CA TYR A 50 0.16 -1.71 2.79
C TYR A 50 0.70 -0.55 1.95
N LEU A 51 1.99 -0.23 2.07
CA LEU A 51 2.64 0.80 1.26
C LEU A 51 2.50 0.55 -0.24
N LEU A 52 2.74 -0.68 -0.68
CA LEU A 52 2.61 -1.07 -2.09
C LEU A 52 1.20 -0.87 -2.67
N ASN A 53 0.17 -0.75 -1.81
CA ASN A 53 -1.20 -0.48 -2.22
C ASN A 53 -1.63 0.97 -1.98
N ALA A 54 -0.86 1.77 -1.23
CA ALA A 54 -1.29 3.08 -0.74
C ALA A 54 -1.46 4.13 -1.86
N GLY A 55 -0.53 4.17 -2.83
CA GLY A 55 -0.61 5.08 -3.98
C GLY A 55 -1.87 4.83 -4.80
N THR A 56 -2.05 3.59 -5.25
CA THR A 56 -3.24 3.17 -6.01
C THR A 56 -4.52 3.36 -5.20
N ALA A 57 -4.50 3.16 -3.88
CA ALA A 57 -5.67 3.41 -3.03
C ALA A 57 -6.09 4.88 -3.07
N SER A 58 -5.13 5.81 -3.00
CA SER A 58 -5.39 7.24 -3.13
C SER A 58 -5.94 7.60 -4.52
N GLU A 59 -5.36 7.05 -5.58
CA GLU A 59 -5.76 7.30 -6.98
C GLU A 59 -7.21 6.87 -7.25
N VAL A 60 -7.67 5.77 -6.64
CA VAL A 60 -9.06 5.28 -6.78
C VAL A 60 -10.01 5.86 -5.73
N GLY A 61 -9.56 6.85 -4.95
CA GLY A 61 -10.39 7.59 -3.99
C GLY A 61 -10.72 6.85 -2.70
N VAL A 62 -9.86 5.92 -2.25
CA VAL A 62 -9.94 5.34 -0.91
C VAL A 62 -9.34 6.32 0.09
N THR A 63 -10.12 6.71 1.10
CA THR A 63 -9.68 7.60 2.18
C THR A 63 -9.28 6.85 3.44
N LEU A 64 -8.71 7.56 4.41
CA LEU A 64 -8.42 6.99 5.73
C LEU A 64 -9.71 6.57 6.46
N GLU A 65 -10.81 7.30 6.28
CA GLU A 65 -12.12 6.94 6.81
C GLU A 65 -12.63 5.63 6.19
N ASP A 66 -12.36 5.39 4.91
CA ASP A 66 -12.70 4.13 4.26
C ASP A 66 -11.88 2.95 4.81
N VAL A 67 -10.59 3.17 5.06
CA VAL A 67 -9.72 2.17 5.69
C VAL A 67 -10.20 1.84 7.10
N GLN A 68 -10.56 2.86 7.89
CA GLN A 68 -11.17 2.63 9.20
C GLN A 68 -12.50 1.88 9.09
N GLY A 69 -13.34 2.27 8.13
CA GLY A 69 -14.62 1.64 7.85
C GLY A 69 -14.48 0.15 7.51
N ILE A 70 -13.52 -0.20 6.65
CA ILE A 70 -13.30 -1.60 6.27
C ILE A 70 -12.75 -2.42 7.44
N LEU A 71 -11.84 -1.87 8.27
CA LEU A 71 -11.35 -2.53 9.48
C LEU A 71 -12.48 -2.80 10.47
N ILE A 72 -13.37 -1.83 10.69
CA ILE A 72 -14.57 -1.99 11.52
C ILE A 72 -15.48 -3.08 10.94
N ALA A 73 -15.70 -3.06 9.62
CA ALA A 73 -16.58 -4.00 8.95
C ALA A 73 -16.09 -5.46 9.05
N VAL A 74 -14.78 -5.70 8.96
CA VAL A 74 -14.21 -7.06 9.00
C VAL A 74 -13.86 -7.51 10.42
N ALA A 75 -13.82 -6.61 11.41
CA ALA A 75 -13.45 -6.92 12.80
C ALA A 75 -14.17 -8.15 13.40
N PRO A 76 -15.49 -8.36 13.20
CA PRO A 76 -16.17 -9.54 13.73
C PRO A 76 -15.73 -10.86 13.10
N ILE A 77 -15.14 -10.82 11.90
CA ILE A 77 -14.73 -11.99 11.13
C ILE A 77 -13.26 -12.34 11.41
N VAL A 78 -12.38 -11.33 11.43
CA VAL A 78 -10.93 -11.54 11.58
C VAL A 78 -10.45 -11.47 13.04
N GLY A 79 -11.23 -10.84 13.92
CA GLY A 79 -10.97 -10.72 15.36
C GLY A 79 -10.09 -9.53 15.77
N THR A 80 -10.27 -9.08 17.02
CA THR A 80 -9.59 -7.90 17.59
C THR A 80 -8.06 -7.93 17.46
N PRO A 81 -7.34 -9.05 17.71
CA PRO A 81 -5.88 -9.06 17.58
C PRO A 81 -5.40 -8.70 16.16
N ARG A 82 -6.11 -9.18 15.13
CA ARG A 82 -5.78 -8.88 13.73
C ARG A 82 -6.03 -7.41 13.39
N ILE A 83 -7.11 -6.83 13.90
CA ILE A 83 -7.40 -5.40 13.69
C ILE A 83 -6.35 -4.51 14.36
N VAL A 84 -5.95 -4.83 15.60
CA VAL A 84 -4.91 -4.06 16.30
C VAL A 84 -3.58 -4.13 15.56
N ALA A 85 -3.18 -5.32 15.10
CA ALA A 85 -1.97 -5.51 14.32
C ALA A 85 -2.02 -4.74 12.99
N ALA A 86 -3.12 -4.83 12.24
CA ALA A 86 -3.32 -4.11 10.99
C ALA A 86 -3.23 -2.59 11.18
N SER A 87 -3.87 -2.04 12.23
CA SER A 87 -3.78 -0.61 12.56
C SER A 87 -2.34 -0.17 12.84
N GLY A 88 -1.57 -0.97 13.59
CA GLY A 88 -0.15 -0.71 13.83
C GLY A 88 0.69 -0.74 12.55
N ASN A 89 0.45 -1.74 11.69
CA ASN A 89 1.18 -1.88 10.43
C ASN A 89 0.85 -0.75 9.44
N LEU A 90 -0.41 -0.30 9.38
CA LEU A 90 -0.84 0.87 8.61
C LEU A 90 -0.19 2.16 9.11
N ALA A 91 -0.12 2.37 10.42
CA ALA A 91 0.55 3.53 11.00
C ALA A 91 2.06 3.52 10.69
N GLN A 92 2.71 2.36 10.78
CA GLN A 92 4.11 2.22 10.43
C GLN A 92 4.36 2.44 8.93
N ALA A 93 3.47 1.92 8.06
CA ALA A 93 3.51 2.18 6.63
C ALA A 93 3.46 3.70 6.35
N LEU A 94 2.51 4.42 6.95
CA LEU A 94 2.43 5.88 6.79
C LEU A 94 3.70 6.58 7.27
N GLY A 95 4.27 6.15 8.40
CA GLY A 95 5.55 6.69 8.91
C GLY A 95 6.70 6.51 7.91
N PHE A 96 6.78 5.36 7.24
CA PHE A 96 7.77 5.14 6.18
C PHE A 96 7.53 6.02 4.95
N ALA A 97 6.28 6.19 4.52
CA ALA A 97 5.96 7.06 3.39
C ALA A 97 6.35 8.52 3.68
N LEU A 98 6.07 9.02 4.89
CA LEU A 98 6.47 10.36 5.30
C LEU A 98 7.99 10.53 5.32
N ALA A 99 8.73 9.56 5.86
CA ALA A 99 10.19 9.62 5.90
C ALA A 99 10.83 9.67 4.50
N VAL A 100 10.24 8.99 3.51
CA VAL A 100 10.70 9.07 2.11
C VAL A 100 10.46 10.47 1.54
N VAL A 101 9.26 11.02 1.72
CA VAL A 101 8.92 12.38 1.27
C VAL A 101 9.80 13.44 1.92
N GLU A 102 10.10 13.30 3.22
CA GLU A 102 11.01 14.21 3.94
C GLU A 102 12.43 14.15 3.35
N ALA A 103 12.95 12.95 3.08
CA ALA A 103 14.28 12.77 2.50
C ALA A 103 14.38 13.33 1.06
N GLU A 104 13.34 13.15 0.24
CA GLU A 104 13.25 13.73 -1.11
C GLU A 104 13.28 15.26 -1.06
N LEU A 105 12.50 15.87 -0.15
CA LEU A 105 12.48 17.32 0.03
C LEU A 105 13.82 17.88 0.52
N GLU A 106 14.47 17.21 1.47
CA GLU A 106 15.79 17.61 1.96
C GLU A 106 16.87 17.55 0.85
N ALA A 107 16.81 16.56 -0.03
CA ALA A 107 17.71 16.45 -1.17
C ALA A 107 17.50 17.59 -2.18
N GLU A 108 16.25 17.89 -2.53
CA GLU A 108 15.91 19.01 -3.43
C GLU A 108 16.40 20.36 -2.87
N LEU A 109 16.17 20.63 -1.58
CA LEU A 109 16.60 21.87 -0.93
C LEU A 109 18.13 21.97 -0.79
N GLY A 110 18.82 20.82 -0.64
CA GLY A 110 20.28 20.76 -0.62
C GLY A 110 20.90 21.07 -1.97
N GLU A 111 20.32 20.55 -3.06
CA GLU A 111 20.76 20.82 -4.43
C GLU A 111 20.54 22.29 -4.84
N GLU A 112 19.45 22.93 -4.39
CA GLU A 112 19.19 24.37 -4.63
C GLU A 112 20.13 25.30 -3.84
N ALA A 113 20.68 24.86 -2.71
CA ALA A 113 21.62 25.65 -1.90
C ALA A 113 23.08 25.58 -2.41
N GLU A 114 23.41 24.60 -3.26
CA GLU A 114 24.74 24.40 -3.83
C GLU A 114 24.88 24.89 -5.30
N GLY A 115 23.79 25.41 -5.91
CA GLY A 115 23.75 25.99 -7.26
C GLY A 115 23.78 27.52 -7.30
#